data_AF-A0A3D5S8F5-F1
#
_entry.id   AF-A0A3D5S8F5-F1
#
_cell.length_a   1.000
_cell.length_b   1.000
_cell.length_c   1.000
_cell.angle_alpha   90.00
_cell.angle_beta   90.00
_cell.angle_gamma   90.00
#
_symmetry.space_group_name_H-M   'P 1'
#
loop_
_entity.id
_entity.type
_entity.pdbx_description
1 polymer ?
#
loop_
_entity_poly.entity_id
_entity_poly.type
_entity_poly.pdbx_seq_one_letter_code
_entity_poly.pdbx_strand_id
1 'polypeptide(L)'
;MRHDSREENKEDNYFPESIADVYWKSEDVYLDKSTSLWRAKHDSSLINGYVLSYHRKNVLAEKFGVIAGEKFGAQWSYYPDGQPKFLQTYSNNRLNGASKRWDSNQQLLAHLQYKDGKLHGTQKKWYDTGEIHKVMQLNMGVEDGLQQAFRKNGALYANYEARNGRTFGLKRSNLCYEVVDQKINNEE
;
A
#
# COMPACT_ATOMS: atom_id res chain seq x y z
N MET A 1 31.18 7.44 -42.53
CA MET A 1 31.08 8.51 -41.51
C MET A 1 29.81 8.24 -40.72
N ARG A 2 29.94 7.87 -39.44
CA ARG A 2 28.81 7.61 -38.55
C ARG A 2 28.44 8.92 -37.86
N HIS A 3 27.20 9.36 -37.98
CA HIS A 3 26.63 10.36 -37.07
C HIS A 3 26.03 9.59 -35.88
N ASP A 4 26.71 9.70 -34.74
CA ASP A 4 26.22 9.31 -33.43
C ASP A 4 25.90 10.61 -32.69
N SER A 5 24.63 11.01 -32.72
CA SER A 5 24.11 12.10 -31.89
C SER A 5 23.59 11.49 -30.60
N ARG A 6 24.45 11.48 -29.57
CA ARG A 6 24.05 11.18 -28.19
C ARG A 6 23.16 12.32 -27.71
N GLU A 7 21.87 12.03 -27.56
CA GLU A 7 20.97 12.82 -26.74
C GLU A 7 21.42 12.67 -25.27
N GLU A 8 21.93 13.76 -24.71
CA GLU A 8 22.16 13.86 -23.27
C GLU A 8 20.80 13.90 -22.55
N ASN A 9 20.45 12.78 -21.92
CA ASN A 9 19.34 12.70 -20.98
C ASN A 9 19.56 13.72 -19.85
N LYS A 10 18.81 14.82 -19.88
CA LYS A 10 18.54 15.67 -18.72
C LYS A 10 17.45 15.03 -17.87
N GLU A 11 17.78 13.94 -17.21
CA GLU A 11 17.05 13.51 -16.01
C GLU A 11 18.03 13.53 -14.84
N ASP A 12 17.51 13.66 -13.64
CA ASP A 12 18.24 13.68 -12.37
C ASP A 12 18.82 15.03 -11.93
N ASN A 13 17.92 15.98 -11.67
CA ASN A 13 18.01 16.82 -10.49
C ASN A 13 16.60 17.12 -9.94
N TYR A 14 15.87 16.06 -9.57
CA TYR A 14 14.69 16.19 -8.72
C TYR A 14 15.15 16.17 -7.26
N PHE A 15 15.39 17.34 -6.67
CA PHE A 15 15.43 17.46 -5.22
C PHE A 15 14.03 17.09 -4.72
N PRO A 16 13.84 16.03 -3.92
CA PRO A 16 12.53 15.80 -3.33
C PRO A 16 12.22 17.01 -2.46
N GLU A 17 11.12 17.72 -2.77
CA GLU A 17 10.61 18.76 -1.90
C GLU A 17 10.45 18.14 -0.51
N SER A 18 11.35 18.48 0.42
CA SER A 18 11.27 17.99 1.77
C SER A 18 10.11 18.71 2.45
N ILE A 19 9.21 17.95 3.07
CA ILE A 19 8.11 18.52 3.84
C ILE A 19 8.71 19.40 4.95
N ALA A 20 8.27 20.64 5.04
CA ALA A 20 8.73 21.56 6.09
C ALA A 20 8.44 21.00 7.49
N ASP A 21 9.33 21.25 8.45
CA ASP A 21 9.15 20.85 9.86
C ASP A 21 8.17 21.80 10.59
N VAL A 22 6.95 21.84 10.06
CA VAL A 22 5.80 22.62 10.56
C VAL A 22 4.67 21.64 10.86
N TYR A 23 4.00 21.81 12.00
CA TYR A 23 2.97 20.90 12.45
C TYR A 23 1.62 21.60 12.59
N TRP A 24 0.63 21.07 11.88
CA TRP A 24 -0.76 21.51 11.92
C TRP A 24 -1.58 20.51 12.72
N LYS A 25 -2.46 20.98 13.60
CA LYS A 25 -3.51 20.10 14.11
C LYS A 25 -4.56 19.90 13.02
N SER A 26 -5.11 18.70 12.91
CA SER A 26 -6.17 18.40 11.95
C SER A 26 -7.42 19.28 12.12
N GLU A 27 -7.65 19.81 13.32
CA GLU A 27 -8.75 20.74 13.60
C GLU A 27 -8.53 22.15 13.04
N ASP A 28 -7.30 22.53 12.68
CA ASP A 28 -6.94 23.85 12.18
C ASP A 28 -6.86 23.91 10.64
N VAL A 29 -7.07 22.78 9.97
CA VAL A 29 -6.99 22.64 8.51
C VAL A 29 -8.23 21.97 7.93
N TYR A 30 -8.46 22.13 6.63
CA TYR A 30 -9.53 21.43 5.90
C TYR A 30 -9.07 21.08 4.48
N LEU A 31 -9.63 20.00 3.94
CA LEU A 31 -9.49 19.67 2.52
C LEU A 31 -10.57 20.42 1.72
N ASP A 32 -10.15 21.33 0.86
CA ASP A 32 -11.02 21.92 -0.13
C ASP A 32 -11.34 20.88 -1.20
N LYS A 33 -12.58 20.37 -1.19
CA LYS A 33 -13.01 19.30 -2.09
C LYS A 33 -13.07 19.72 -3.56
N SER A 34 -13.15 21.02 -3.85
CA SER A 34 -13.20 21.52 -5.23
C SER A 34 -11.83 21.48 -5.89
N THR A 35 -10.78 21.70 -5.12
CA THR A 35 -9.39 21.74 -5.60
C THR A 35 -8.57 20.53 -5.20
N SER A 36 -9.07 19.71 -4.26
CA SER A 36 -8.31 18.64 -3.59
C SER A 36 -7.04 19.14 -2.87
N LEU A 37 -7.06 20.39 -2.40
CA LEU A 37 -5.94 21.00 -1.68
C LEU A 37 -6.27 21.23 -0.21
N TRP A 38 -5.31 20.96 0.65
CA TRP A 38 -5.37 21.25 2.07
C TRP A 38 -5.10 22.72 2.35
N ARG A 39 -5.98 23.32 3.14
CA ARG A 39 -5.96 24.73 3.49
C ARG A 39 -6.07 24.96 4.98
N ALA A 40 -5.47 26.04 5.47
CA ALA A 40 -5.65 26.49 6.84
C ALA A 40 -7.06 27.09 7.02
N LYS A 41 -7.72 26.80 8.15
CA LYS A 41 -9.10 27.29 8.39
C LYS A 41 -9.20 28.79 8.61
N HIS A 42 -8.16 29.42 9.13
CA HIS A 42 -8.22 30.82 9.56
C HIS A 42 -8.15 31.81 8.38
N ASP A 43 -7.42 31.48 7.31
CA ASP A 43 -7.19 32.37 6.17
C ASP A 43 -7.34 31.69 4.80
N SER A 44 -7.67 30.39 4.76
CA SER A 44 -7.78 29.58 3.53
C SER A 44 -6.49 29.45 2.72
N SER A 45 -5.33 29.79 3.29
CA SER A 45 -4.02 29.60 2.64
C SER A 45 -3.69 28.12 2.45
N LEU A 46 -2.90 27.79 1.41
CA LEU A 46 -2.40 26.44 1.20
C LEU A 46 -1.38 26.09 2.29
N ILE A 47 -1.50 24.91 2.87
CA ILE A 47 -0.59 24.50 3.95
C ILE A 47 0.66 23.81 3.42
N ASN A 48 1.74 23.95 4.18
CA ASN A 48 2.97 23.18 4.07
C ASN A 48 3.29 22.60 5.44
N GLY A 49 3.77 21.35 5.47
CA GLY A 49 4.19 20.67 6.70
C GLY A 49 3.41 19.38 6.98
N TYR A 50 3.40 18.95 8.23
CA TYR A 50 2.72 17.75 8.69
C TYR A 50 1.39 18.09 9.36
N VAL A 51 0.33 17.38 8.99
CA VAL A 51 -0.95 17.41 9.70
C VAL A 51 -1.00 16.26 10.69
N LEU A 52 -1.37 16.56 11.93
CA LEU A 52 -1.47 15.61 13.04
C LEU A 52 -2.90 15.56 13.58
N SER A 53 -3.41 14.35 13.81
CA SER A 53 -4.62 14.12 14.60
C SER A 53 -4.34 13.17 15.76
N TYR A 54 -5.17 13.22 16.80
CA TYR A 54 -4.96 12.47 18.03
C TYR A 54 -6.22 11.72 18.46
N HIS A 55 -6.02 10.54 19.04
CA HIS A 55 -7.03 9.82 19.80
C HIS A 55 -7.27 10.52 21.14
N ARG A 56 -8.16 9.94 21.96
CA ARG A 56 -8.33 10.35 23.36
C ARG A 56 -6.98 10.24 24.10
N LYS A 57 -6.79 11.09 25.11
CA LYS A 57 -5.55 11.17 25.91
C LYS A 57 -4.29 11.51 25.11
N ASN A 58 -4.42 12.21 23.98
CA ASN A 58 -3.31 12.72 23.16
C ASN A 58 -2.40 11.64 22.54
N VAL A 59 -2.90 10.42 22.33
CA VAL A 59 -2.17 9.42 21.55
C VAL A 59 -2.28 9.78 20.06
N LEU A 60 -1.17 9.83 19.32
CA LEU A 60 -1.18 10.16 17.89
C LEU A 60 -2.08 9.20 17.12
N ALA A 61 -3.03 9.72 16.34
CA ALA A 61 -3.95 8.93 15.53
C ALA A 61 -3.56 8.91 14.06
N GLU A 62 -3.11 10.03 13.52
CA GLU A 62 -2.71 10.17 12.12
C GLU A 62 -1.62 11.23 11.98
N LYS A 63 -0.68 10.99 11.06
CA LYS A 63 0.32 11.96 10.60
C LYS A 63 0.45 11.86 9.08
N PHE A 64 0.34 12.96 8.35
CA PHE A 64 0.65 13.00 6.93
C PHE A 64 1.30 14.32 6.52
N GLY A 65 2.15 14.27 5.49
CA GLY A 65 2.82 15.43 4.93
C GLY A 65 1.99 16.12 3.85
N VAL A 66 2.18 17.44 3.74
CA VAL A 66 1.55 18.29 2.74
C VAL A 66 2.56 19.31 2.21
N ILE A 67 2.60 19.49 0.89
CA ILE A 67 3.39 20.52 0.20
C ILE A 67 2.46 21.24 -0.77
N ALA A 68 2.39 22.57 -0.70
CA ALA A 68 1.48 23.41 -1.47
C ALA A 68 0.01 22.93 -1.43
N GLY A 69 -0.44 22.42 -0.27
CA GLY A 69 -1.77 21.84 -0.11
C GLY A 69 -1.95 20.41 -0.63
N GLU A 70 -0.96 19.81 -1.29
CA GLU A 70 -1.03 18.42 -1.78
C GLU A 70 -0.39 17.43 -0.80
N LYS A 71 -1.04 16.28 -0.57
CA LYS A 71 -0.43 15.19 0.21
C LYS A 71 0.86 14.71 -0.46
N PHE A 72 1.91 14.63 0.34
CA PHE A 72 3.23 14.17 -0.09
C PHE A 72 3.90 13.36 1.02
N GLY A 73 4.69 12.36 0.63
CA GLY A 73 5.42 11.49 1.56
C GLY A 73 4.51 10.49 2.28
N ALA A 74 4.98 10.00 3.42
CA ALA A 74 4.28 8.98 4.19
C ALA A 74 3.11 9.56 5.01
N GLN A 75 1.94 8.94 4.86
CA GLN A 75 0.82 9.00 5.78
C GLN A 75 0.85 7.77 6.68
N TRP A 76 0.79 8.01 7.98
CA TRP A 76 0.64 6.99 9.01
C TRP A 76 -0.69 7.17 9.74
N SER A 77 -1.34 6.06 10.09
CA SER A 77 -2.35 6.05 11.14
C SER A 77 -2.05 4.97 12.16
N TYR A 78 -2.54 5.19 13.38
CA TYR A 78 -2.20 4.39 14.54
C TYR A 78 -3.47 3.94 15.27
N TYR A 79 -3.39 2.81 15.97
CA TYR A 79 -4.38 2.36 16.92
C TYR A 79 -4.35 3.21 18.20
N PRO A 80 -5.40 3.17 19.05
CA PRO A 80 -5.43 3.94 20.30
C PRO A 80 -4.33 3.59 21.32
N ASP A 81 -3.66 2.45 21.15
CA ASP A 81 -2.49 2.03 21.92
C ASP A 81 -1.16 2.56 21.33
N GLY A 82 -1.22 3.34 20.25
CA GLY A 82 -0.07 3.92 19.56
C GLY A 82 0.58 3.01 18.51
N GLN A 83 0.07 1.79 18.33
CA GLN A 83 0.66 0.86 17.37
C GLN A 83 0.30 1.22 15.92
N PRO A 84 1.20 1.05 14.94
CA PRO A 84 0.90 1.31 13.54
C PRO A 84 -0.29 0.51 13.03
N LYS A 85 -1.30 1.21 12.52
CA LYS A 85 -2.47 0.62 11.87
C LYS A 85 -2.30 0.56 10.37
N PHE A 86 -1.72 1.61 9.80
CA PHE A 86 -1.65 1.79 8.36
C PHE A 86 -0.56 2.77 7.94
N LEU A 87 0.01 2.50 6.77
CA LEU A 87 0.97 3.34 6.06
C LEU A 87 0.53 3.47 4.60
N GLN A 88 0.64 4.67 4.05
CA GLN A 88 0.54 4.95 2.62
C GLN A 88 1.56 6.01 2.22
N THR A 89 2.21 5.85 1.07
CA THR A 89 3.07 6.89 0.49
C THR A 89 2.32 7.64 -0.61
N TYR A 90 2.41 8.96 -0.57
CA TYR A 90 1.80 9.88 -1.52
C TYR A 90 2.85 10.70 -2.28
N SER A 91 2.51 11.05 -3.52
CA SER A 91 3.15 12.09 -4.31
C SER A 91 2.03 12.85 -5.03
N ASN A 92 1.97 14.17 -4.83
CA ASN A 92 1.00 15.08 -5.46
C ASN A 92 -0.44 14.53 -5.35
N ASN A 93 -0.89 14.27 -4.13
CA ASN A 93 -2.20 13.69 -3.79
C ASN A 93 -2.47 12.26 -4.30
N ARG A 94 -1.53 11.60 -4.98
CA ARG A 94 -1.70 10.24 -5.50
C ARG A 94 -0.87 9.25 -4.72
N LEU A 95 -1.42 8.04 -4.53
CA LEU A 95 -0.63 6.94 -3.95
C LEU A 95 0.54 6.61 -4.89
N ASN A 96 1.74 6.68 -4.36
CA ASN A 96 2.96 6.38 -5.11
C ASN A 96 4.00 5.79 -4.16
N GLY A 97 4.26 4.49 -4.31
CA GLY A 97 5.05 3.70 -3.37
C GLY A 97 4.20 2.76 -2.51
N ALA A 98 4.69 2.46 -1.32
CA ALA A 98 4.14 1.40 -0.48
C ALA A 98 2.86 1.79 0.25
N SER A 99 1.98 0.82 0.42
CA SER A 99 0.89 0.84 1.38
C SER A 99 0.93 -0.43 2.22
N LYS A 100 0.89 -0.28 3.54
CA LYS A 100 0.90 -1.39 4.49
C LYS A 100 -0.25 -1.25 5.47
N ARG A 101 -0.83 -2.37 5.89
CA ARG A 101 -1.90 -2.42 6.88
C ARG A 101 -1.62 -3.51 7.88
N TRP A 102 -1.75 -3.18 9.15
CA TRP A 102 -1.62 -4.11 10.26
C TRP A 102 -2.97 -4.26 10.96
N ASP A 103 -3.16 -5.37 11.69
CA ASP A 103 -4.24 -5.48 12.67
C ASP A 103 -3.81 -4.98 14.06
N SER A 104 -4.70 -5.06 15.04
CA SER A 104 -4.42 -4.64 16.43
C SER A 104 -3.45 -5.57 17.17
N ASN A 105 -3.08 -6.70 16.58
CA ASN A 105 -2.07 -7.62 17.11
C ASN A 105 -0.73 -7.44 16.36
N GLN A 106 -0.59 -6.39 15.55
CA GLN A 106 0.57 -6.10 14.72
C GLN A 106 0.87 -7.12 13.62
N GLN A 107 -0.11 -7.96 13.27
CA GLN A 107 0.02 -8.82 12.11
C GLN A 107 -0.15 -8.01 10.83
N LEU A 108 0.81 -8.12 9.91
CA LEU A 108 0.73 -7.47 8.61
C LEU A 108 -0.35 -8.16 7.77
N LEU A 109 -1.42 -7.44 7.42
CA LEU A 109 -2.54 -7.95 6.64
C LEU A 109 -2.41 -7.68 5.15
N ALA A 110 -1.72 -6.60 4.77
CA ALA A 110 -1.52 -6.23 3.38
C ALA A 110 -0.26 -5.39 3.19
N HIS A 111 0.40 -5.61 2.05
CA HIS A 111 1.53 -4.85 1.55
C HIS A 111 1.30 -4.69 0.06
N LEU A 112 0.90 -3.49 -0.31
CA LEU A 112 0.53 -3.11 -1.65
C LEU A 112 1.54 -2.09 -2.16
N GLN A 113 1.75 -2.07 -3.46
CA GLN A 113 2.65 -1.17 -4.16
C GLN A 113 1.84 -0.39 -5.18
N TYR A 114 1.99 0.93 -5.17
CA TYR A 114 1.29 1.86 -6.05
C TYR A 114 2.27 2.63 -6.93
N LYS A 115 1.83 2.97 -8.13
CA LYS A 115 2.46 3.93 -9.03
C LYS A 115 1.35 4.81 -9.62
N ASP A 116 1.47 6.12 -9.45
CA ASP A 116 0.52 7.13 -9.95
C ASP A 116 -0.96 6.85 -9.61
N GLY A 117 -1.21 6.37 -8.39
CA GLY A 117 -2.53 6.04 -7.88
C GLY A 117 -3.05 4.65 -8.27
N LYS A 118 -2.31 3.87 -9.06
CA LYS A 118 -2.70 2.52 -9.49
C LYS A 118 -1.79 1.46 -8.85
N LEU A 119 -2.32 0.28 -8.58
CA LEU A 119 -1.52 -0.83 -8.09
C LEU A 119 -0.47 -1.24 -9.14
N HIS A 120 0.79 -1.35 -8.74
CA HIS A 120 1.90 -1.66 -9.63
C HIS A 120 2.98 -2.44 -8.88
N GLY A 121 3.51 -3.50 -9.49
CA GLY A 121 4.45 -4.43 -8.88
C GLY A 121 3.79 -5.55 -8.07
N THR A 122 4.54 -6.12 -7.14
CA THR A 122 4.11 -7.23 -6.29
C THR A 122 3.23 -6.79 -5.14
N GLN A 123 2.07 -7.41 -5.03
CA GLN A 123 1.12 -7.21 -3.94
C GLN A 123 1.07 -8.45 -3.07
N LYS A 124 1.04 -8.28 -1.75
CA LYS A 124 0.91 -9.38 -0.80
C LYS A 124 -0.22 -9.11 0.18
N LYS A 125 -0.98 -10.15 0.48
CA LYS A 125 -2.01 -10.18 1.53
C LYS A 125 -1.80 -11.42 2.38
N TRP A 126 -2.09 -11.29 3.66
CA TRP A 126 -1.96 -12.36 4.63
C TRP A 126 -3.30 -12.61 5.33
N TYR A 127 -3.44 -13.81 5.88
CA TYR A 127 -4.46 -14.09 6.89
C TYR A 127 -4.13 -13.37 8.21
N ASP A 128 -5.11 -13.28 9.09
CA ASP A 128 -4.97 -12.77 10.45
C ASP A 128 -3.99 -13.57 11.31
N THR A 129 -3.76 -14.83 10.97
CA THR A 129 -2.76 -15.72 11.57
C THR A 129 -1.36 -15.60 10.96
N GLY A 130 -1.21 -14.77 9.93
CA GLY A 130 0.09 -14.39 9.36
C GLY A 130 0.62 -15.22 8.20
N GLU A 131 -0.10 -16.25 7.77
CA GLU A 131 0.22 -16.98 6.54
C GLU A 131 -0.16 -16.15 5.30
N ILE A 132 0.60 -16.33 4.21
CA ILE A 132 0.30 -15.68 2.94
C ILE A 132 -1.06 -16.17 2.44
N HIS A 133 -1.95 -15.22 2.17
CA HIS A 133 -3.26 -15.48 1.56
C HIS A 133 -3.21 -15.26 0.04
N LYS A 134 -2.54 -14.21 -0.42
CA LYS A 134 -2.46 -13.87 -1.85
C LYS A 134 -1.16 -13.17 -2.21
N VAL A 135 -0.58 -13.54 -3.35
CA VAL A 135 0.49 -12.82 -4.03
C VAL A 135 0.01 -12.48 -5.44
N MET A 136 0.11 -11.21 -5.83
CA MET A 136 -0.33 -10.75 -7.15
C MET A 136 0.73 -9.89 -7.80
N GLN A 137 0.95 -10.10 -9.10
CA GLN A 137 1.71 -9.18 -9.93
C GLN A 137 0.74 -8.28 -10.71
N LEU A 138 0.83 -6.97 -10.47
CA LEU A 138 -0.01 -5.98 -11.14
C LEU A 138 0.85 -4.98 -11.91
N ASN A 139 0.39 -4.58 -13.09
CA ASN A 139 0.97 -3.50 -13.87
C ASN A 139 -0.11 -2.43 -14.09
N MET A 140 0.00 -1.30 -13.38
CA MET A 140 -0.94 -0.17 -13.48
C MET A 140 -2.41 -0.58 -13.29
N GLY A 141 -2.66 -1.47 -12.33
CA GLY A 141 -3.97 -1.96 -11.94
C GLY A 141 -4.44 -3.23 -12.65
N VAL A 142 -3.68 -3.73 -13.63
CA VAL A 142 -4.03 -4.93 -14.41
C VAL A 142 -3.12 -6.10 -14.00
N GLU A 143 -3.67 -7.32 -13.89
CA GLU A 143 -2.87 -8.53 -13.64
C GLU A 143 -1.88 -8.77 -14.77
N ASP A 144 -0.60 -8.85 -14.42
CA ASP A 144 0.52 -9.03 -15.35
C ASP A 144 1.63 -9.83 -14.66
N GLY A 145 1.74 -11.12 -14.98
CA GLY A 145 2.60 -12.09 -14.33
C GLY A 145 1.84 -13.08 -13.42
N LEU A 146 2.60 -13.76 -12.56
CA LEU A 146 2.10 -14.86 -11.71
C LEU A 146 1.15 -14.36 -10.61
N GLN A 147 0.03 -15.05 -10.46
CA GLN A 147 -0.98 -14.83 -9.43
C GLN A 147 -1.13 -16.09 -8.59
N GLN A 148 -1.01 -15.94 -7.27
CA GLN A 148 -1.12 -17.06 -6.35
C GLN A 148 -2.08 -16.73 -5.22
N ALA A 149 -2.93 -17.68 -4.86
CA ALA A 149 -3.74 -17.62 -3.66
C ALA A 149 -3.61 -18.94 -2.91
N PHE A 150 -3.60 -18.87 -1.60
CA PHE A 150 -3.40 -19.99 -0.70
C PHE A 150 -4.55 -20.05 0.29
N ARG A 151 -4.87 -21.25 0.76
CA ARG A 151 -5.77 -21.49 1.87
C ARG A 151 -5.01 -21.26 3.18
N LYS A 152 -5.74 -21.21 4.30
CA LYS A 152 -5.15 -21.03 5.64
C LYS A 152 -4.16 -22.13 6.01
N ASN A 153 -4.40 -23.37 5.57
CA ASN A 153 -3.49 -24.51 5.75
C ASN A 153 -2.29 -24.50 4.78
N GLY A 154 -2.08 -23.42 4.01
CA GLY A 154 -0.99 -23.30 3.03
C GLY A 154 -1.25 -23.97 1.68
N ALA A 155 -2.33 -24.74 1.53
CA ALA A 155 -2.64 -25.40 0.27
C ALA A 155 -2.95 -24.37 -0.83
N LEU A 156 -2.42 -24.62 -2.03
CA LEU A 156 -2.60 -23.74 -3.18
C LEU A 156 -4.06 -23.72 -3.64
N TYR A 157 -4.67 -22.54 -3.60
CA TYR A 157 -6.04 -22.30 -4.05
C TYR A 157 -6.11 -21.82 -5.49
N ALA A 158 -5.17 -20.96 -5.90
CA ALA A 158 -5.02 -20.48 -7.26
C ALA A 158 -3.55 -20.32 -7.59
N ASN A 159 -3.17 -20.63 -8.82
CA ASN A 159 -1.85 -20.46 -9.39
C ASN A 159 -1.97 -20.34 -10.91
N TYR A 160 -2.03 -19.11 -11.39
CA TYR A 160 -2.14 -18.83 -12.81
C TYR A 160 -1.28 -17.62 -13.19
N GLU A 161 -0.84 -17.57 -14.43
CA GLU A 161 -0.15 -16.43 -15.00
C GLU A 161 -1.13 -15.60 -15.82
N ALA A 162 -1.14 -14.29 -15.58
CA ALA A 162 -1.84 -13.33 -16.42
C ALA A 162 -0.86 -12.71 -17.41
N ARG A 163 -1.15 -12.76 -18.71
CA ARG A 163 -0.32 -12.16 -19.75
C ARG A 163 -1.19 -11.70 -20.91
N ASN A 164 -1.05 -10.43 -21.30
CA ASN A 164 -1.80 -9.81 -22.40
C ASN A 164 -3.33 -9.98 -22.25
N GLY A 165 -3.86 -9.81 -21.04
CA GLY A 165 -5.28 -9.95 -20.73
C GLY A 165 -5.81 -11.40 -20.73
N ARG A 166 -4.95 -12.39 -20.94
CA ARG A 166 -5.28 -13.82 -20.87
C ARG A 166 -4.69 -14.44 -19.61
N THR A 167 -5.26 -15.57 -19.21
CA THR A 167 -4.88 -16.28 -18.00
C THR A 167 -4.56 -17.73 -18.29
N PHE A 168 -3.46 -18.24 -17.74
CA PHE A 168 -2.95 -19.59 -17.96
C PHE A 168 -2.70 -20.27 -16.63
N GLY A 169 -3.31 -21.43 -16.41
CA GLY A 169 -3.15 -22.22 -15.18
C GLY A 169 -4.41 -22.31 -14.32
N LEU A 170 -4.20 -22.59 -13.04
CA LEU A 170 -5.23 -22.94 -12.09
C LEU A 170 -5.84 -21.69 -11.45
N LYS A 171 -7.08 -21.34 -11.81
CA LYS A 171 -7.77 -20.19 -11.18
C LYS A 171 -8.41 -20.50 -9.83
N ARG A 172 -8.77 -21.77 -9.60
CA ARG A 172 -9.47 -22.22 -8.40
C ARG A 172 -9.34 -23.72 -8.24
N SER A 173 -8.84 -24.18 -7.10
CA SER A 173 -8.89 -25.58 -6.67
C SER A 173 -9.89 -25.76 -5.54
N ASN A 174 -10.56 -26.91 -5.53
CA ASN A 174 -11.23 -27.43 -4.35
C ASN A 174 -10.28 -28.42 -3.67
N LEU A 175 -10.31 -28.48 -2.33
CA LEU A 175 -9.66 -29.58 -1.63
C LEU A 175 -10.48 -30.84 -1.91
N CYS A 176 -9.88 -31.86 -2.54
CA CYS A 176 -10.37 -33.21 -2.36
C CYS A 176 -10.20 -33.54 -0.87
N TYR A 177 -11.23 -34.13 -0.25
CA TYR A 177 -11.32 -34.50 1.17
C TYR A 177 -9.97 -34.53 1.90
N GLU A 178 -9.84 -33.73 2.95
CA GLU A 178 -8.68 -33.79 3.84
C GLU A 178 -8.81 -35.10 4.63
N VAL A 179 -7.92 -36.07 4.40
CA VAL A 179 -7.90 -37.30 5.19
C VAL A 179 -7.34 -36.94 6.56
N VAL A 180 -8.23 -36.59 7.47
CA VAL A 180 -7.90 -36.38 8.88
C VAL A 180 -7.78 -37.75 9.52
N ASP A 181 -6.61 -38.05 10.09
CA ASP A 181 -6.30 -39.27 10.85
C ASP A 181 -6.29 -40.62 10.10
N GLN A 182 -5.33 -40.81 9.20
CA GLN A 182 -4.86 -42.19 8.96
C GLN A 182 -3.99 -42.64 10.14
N LYS A 183 -4.59 -43.36 11.09
CA LYS A 183 -3.83 -44.29 11.93
C LYS A 183 -3.28 -45.38 11.01
N ILE A 184 -2.00 -45.29 10.70
CA ILE A 184 -1.27 -46.36 10.03
C ILE A 184 -1.12 -47.48 11.08
N ASN A 185 -2.05 -48.42 11.10
CA ASN A 185 -1.84 -49.68 11.79
C ASN A 185 -0.93 -50.51 10.89
N ASN A 186 0.37 -50.50 11.20
CA ASN A 186 1.29 -51.54 10.73
C ASN A 186 1.05 -52.75 11.63
N GLU A 187 0.14 -53.63 11.22
CA GLU A 187 0.04 -54.98 11.79
C GLU A 187 0.69 -55.94 10.79
N GLU A 188 1.79 -56.56 11.24
CA GLU A 188 2.46 -57.73 10.63
C GLU A 188 1.68 -59.02 10.91
#